data_AF-D4LDZ8-F1
#
_entry.id   AF-D4LDZ8-F1
#
_cell.length_a   1.000
_cell.length_b   1.000
_cell.length_c   1.000
_cell.angle_alpha   90.00
_cell.angle_beta   90.00
_cell.angle_gamma   90.00
#
_symmetry.space_group_name_H-M   'P 1'
#
loop_
_entity.id
_entity.type
_entity.pdbx_description
1 polymer ?
#
loop_
_entity_poly.entity_id
_entity_poly.type
_entity_poly.pdbx_seq_one_letter_code
_entity_poly.pdbx_strand_id
1 'polypeptide(L)'
;MAHEQQERYSDLVLAKLRDSLVLKDGVVFNNDYEGKPSAGSVKIPVRDAEVQVSDYDKAAGITATNGTTTYQTLTINKDKAVGEIIDGYDAEAVPANLVADRLDSAGYSLAKTVDTDGATVLLAEGTAYNAASVDASSAYDLIVDVRRAMSKANVPTEGRYLLATPDFYAMLLKDKDHFVGASGLGDQIKQTGAVGKIAGFTVYEFNDDTAGLMFIAGHPRFAARVKEFSVPVKLEDLKDGKHIGASWVNGRMVYAHKVLRPKAIQNVYAPGSLTATLAKGSAEGTTIATISAGNTGTTYAYKVNPTARATYNQTSSSYSGTALTSGTTEIAVSVGDVIEIVNLSSSKVVAVTYVTAAADKIK
;
A
#
# COMPACT_ATOMS: atom_id res chain seq x y z
N MET A 1 -46.36 8.69 -24.19
CA MET A 1 -45.42 7.60 -23.85
C MET A 1 -44.41 8.19 -22.89
N ALA A 2 -44.25 7.60 -21.71
CA ALA A 2 -43.26 8.06 -20.73
C ALA A 2 -41.86 7.84 -21.31
N HIS A 3 -41.02 8.87 -21.26
CA HIS A 3 -39.62 8.79 -21.66
C HIS A 3 -38.89 7.73 -20.81
N GLU A 4 -37.98 6.96 -21.43
CA GLU A 4 -37.06 6.11 -20.68
C GLU A 4 -36.26 6.96 -19.69
N GLN A 5 -36.19 6.50 -18.45
CA GLN A 5 -35.51 7.22 -17.38
C GLN A 5 -33.99 7.08 -17.48
N GLN A 6 -33.32 8.14 -17.08
CA GLN A 6 -31.87 8.34 -17.04
C GLN A 6 -31.13 7.20 -16.31
N GLU A 7 -30.11 6.63 -16.95
CA GLU A 7 -29.17 5.71 -16.31
C GLU A 7 -28.32 6.47 -15.26
N ARG A 8 -28.40 6.05 -14.00
CA ARG A 8 -27.58 6.58 -12.90
C ARG A 8 -26.17 5.98 -13.00
N TYR A 9 -25.21 6.72 -13.53
CA TYR A 9 -23.81 6.32 -13.58
C TYR A 9 -23.09 6.40 -12.22
N SER A 10 -23.57 7.20 -11.26
CA SER A 10 -22.79 7.50 -10.05
C SER A 10 -22.55 6.31 -9.10
N ASP A 11 -23.55 5.46 -8.87
CA ASP A 11 -23.41 4.30 -7.98
C ASP A 11 -22.64 3.14 -8.66
N LEU A 12 -22.84 2.98 -9.98
CA LEU A 12 -22.14 1.98 -10.79
C LEU A 12 -20.66 2.33 -10.98
N VAL A 13 -20.31 3.60 -11.12
CA VAL A 13 -18.92 4.05 -11.26
C VAL A 13 -18.15 3.80 -9.96
N LEU A 14 -18.75 4.03 -8.79
CA LEU A 14 -18.10 3.70 -7.51
C LEU A 14 -17.93 2.18 -7.34
N ALA A 15 -18.90 1.37 -7.78
CA ALA A 15 -18.77 -0.08 -7.79
C ALA A 15 -17.64 -0.53 -8.73
N LYS A 16 -17.59 -0.02 -9.97
CA LYS A 16 -16.50 -0.26 -10.93
C LYS A 16 -15.14 0.17 -10.38
N LEU A 17 -15.07 1.31 -9.67
CA LEU A 17 -13.86 1.81 -9.02
C LEU A 17 -13.37 0.84 -7.93
N ARG A 18 -14.28 0.30 -7.12
CA ARG A 18 -13.93 -0.69 -6.10
C ARG A 18 -13.50 -2.01 -6.72
N ASP A 19 -14.10 -2.39 -7.84
CA ASP A 19 -13.74 -3.59 -8.57
C ASP A 19 -12.38 -3.50 -9.26
N SER A 20 -11.99 -2.30 -9.72
CA SER A 20 -10.69 -2.07 -10.38
C SER A 20 -9.50 -1.93 -9.42
N LEU A 21 -9.74 -1.63 -8.13
CA LEU A 21 -8.69 -1.65 -7.11
C LEU A 21 -8.19 -3.08 -6.89
N VAL A 22 -6.87 -3.27 -6.87
CA VAL A 22 -6.23 -4.52 -6.44
C VAL A 22 -6.13 -4.55 -4.90
N LEU A 23 -5.83 -3.42 -4.26
CA LEU A 23 -5.81 -3.30 -2.80
C LEU A 23 -7.22 -2.95 -2.28
N LYS A 24 -8.15 -3.88 -2.48
CA LYS A 24 -9.57 -3.69 -2.15
C LYS A 24 -9.81 -3.52 -0.65
N ASP A 25 -10.83 -2.72 -0.35
CA ASP A 25 -11.40 -2.61 0.99
C ASP A 25 -12.03 -3.96 1.37
N GLY A 26 -11.86 -4.40 2.61
CA GLY A 26 -12.25 -5.72 3.11
C GLY A 26 -11.31 -6.87 2.75
N VAL A 27 -10.39 -6.66 1.79
CA VAL A 27 -9.39 -7.67 1.39
C VAL A 27 -8.02 -7.31 1.94
N VAL A 28 -7.53 -6.12 1.62
CA VAL A 28 -6.21 -5.62 2.04
C VAL A 28 -6.33 -4.61 3.16
N PHE A 29 -7.29 -3.68 3.05
CA PHE A 29 -7.54 -2.65 4.05
C PHE A 29 -8.92 -2.81 4.66
N ASN A 30 -9.09 -2.57 5.97
CA ASN A 30 -10.41 -2.42 6.57
C ASN A 30 -10.88 -0.96 6.59
N ASN A 31 -12.20 -0.77 6.62
CA ASN A 31 -12.84 0.55 6.72
C ASN A 31 -13.55 0.72 8.08
N ASP A 32 -13.19 -0.09 9.09
CA ASP A 32 -13.90 -0.21 10.37
C ASP A 32 -13.92 1.09 11.19
N TYR A 33 -13.11 2.07 10.82
CA TYR A 33 -12.92 3.33 11.53
C TYR A 33 -13.56 4.53 10.83
N GLU A 34 -14.33 4.30 9.76
CA GLU A 34 -15.16 5.34 9.15
C GLU A 34 -16.37 5.64 10.07
N GLY A 35 -16.58 6.91 10.41
CA GLY A 35 -17.59 7.33 11.38
C GLY A 35 -18.28 8.64 11.04
N LYS A 36 -19.43 8.89 11.67
CA LYS A 36 -20.12 10.18 11.63
C LYS A 36 -20.02 10.86 13.01
N PRO A 37 -19.80 12.18 13.09
CA PRO A 37 -19.53 13.09 11.97
C PRO A 37 -18.14 12.86 11.35
N SER A 38 -18.02 13.13 10.05
CA SER A 38 -16.72 13.15 9.37
C SER A 38 -15.85 14.26 9.98
N ALA A 39 -14.59 13.94 10.29
CA ALA A 39 -13.63 14.82 10.92
C ALA A 39 -12.25 14.61 10.28
N GLY A 40 -11.43 15.66 10.17
CA GLY A 40 -10.12 15.57 9.49
C GLY A 40 -9.10 14.58 10.08
N SER A 41 -9.44 13.88 11.17
CA SER A 41 -8.63 12.80 11.75
C SER A 41 -9.48 11.79 12.49
N VAL A 42 -9.10 10.51 12.43
CA VAL A 42 -9.73 9.40 13.15
C VAL A 42 -8.77 8.84 14.20
N LYS A 43 -9.28 8.51 15.39
CA LYS A 43 -8.50 7.84 16.44
C LYS A 43 -8.74 6.34 16.38
N ILE A 44 -7.68 5.59 16.12
CA ILE A 44 -7.72 4.13 16.01
C ILE A 44 -7.19 3.53 17.31
N PRO A 45 -7.97 2.71 18.05
CA PRO A 45 -7.48 2.04 19.24
C PRO A 45 -6.41 1.00 18.89
N VAL A 46 -5.24 1.10 19.51
CA VAL A 46 -4.14 0.15 19.34
C VAL A 46 -4.45 -1.11 20.17
N ARG A 47 -4.70 -2.24 19.50
CA ARG A 47 -5.04 -3.52 20.16
C ARG A 47 -3.82 -4.44 20.31
N ASP A 48 -2.67 -3.89 20.68
CA ASP A 48 -1.44 -4.67 20.82
C ASP A 48 -1.30 -5.36 22.19
N ALA A 49 -2.11 -4.98 23.18
CA ALA A 49 -2.16 -5.64 24.49
C ALA A 49 -3.49 -6.38 24.65
N GLU A 50 -3.41 -7.71 24.80
CA GLU A 50 -4.57 -8.51 25.19
C GLU A 50 -4.91 -8.25 26.67
N VAL A 51 -6.20 -8.30 26.99
CA VAL A 51 -6.66 -8.23 28.38
C VAL A 51 -6.05 -9.41 29.14
N GLN A 52 -5.36 -9.12 30.24
CA GLN A 52 -4.74 -10.15 31.07
C GLN A 52 -5.83 -11.04 31.66
N VAL A 53 -5.81 -12.33 31.31
CA VAL A 53 -6.64 -13.35 31.93
C VAL A 53 -5.80 -14.00 33.03
N SER A 54 -6.31 -13.97 34.26
CA SER A 54 -5.69 -14.67 35.40
C SER A 54 -6.66 -15.66 36.00
N ASP A 55 -6.12 -16.65 36.71
CA ASP A 55 -6.92 -17.59 37.49
C ASP A 55 -7.73 -16.85 38.55
N TYR A 56 -8.95 -17.31 38.77
CA TYR A 56 -9.85 -16.75 39.76
C TYR A 56 -9.64 -17.44 41.11
N ASP A 57 -9.18 -16.68 42.11
CA ASP A 57 -9.12 -17.16 43.49
C ASP A 57 -10.49 -17.01 44.14
N LYS A 58 -11.10 -18.13 44.56
CA LYS A 58 -12.43 -18.12 45.19
C LYS A 58 -12.45 -17.51 46.60
N ALA A 59 -11.30 -17.42 47.26
CA ALA A 59 -11.16 -16.84 48.60
C ALA A 59 -10.69 -15.38 48.56
N ALA A 60 -9.75 -15.05 47.67
CA ALA A 60 -9.16 -13.70 47.55
C ALA A 60 -9.76 -12.84 46.43
N GLY A 61 -10.52 -13.43 45.50
CA GLY A 61 -11.05 -12.75 44.33
C GLY A 61 -10.02 -12.56 43.21
N ILE A 62 -10.21 -11.54 42.38
CA ILE A 62 -9.27 -11.14 41.32
C ILE A 62 -8.89 -9.67 41.51
N THR A 63 -7.60 -9.35 41.38
CA THR A 63 -7.15 -7.96 41.34
C THR A 63 -7.56 -7.35 40.00
N ALA A 64 -8.48 -6.37 40.04
CA ALA A 64 -8.87 -5.65 38.84
C ALA A 64 -7.67 -4.91 38.25
N THR A 65 -7.34 -5.19 36.99
CA THR A 65 -6.39 -4.41 36.21
C THR A 65 -7.12 -3.30 35.46
N ASN A 66 -6.48 -2.12 35.34
CA ASN A 66 -7.02 -1.03 34.55
C ASN A 66 -6.70 -1.27 33.07
N GLY A 67 -7.73 -1.34 32.21
CA GLY A 67 -7.54 -1.35 30.78
C GLY A 67 -7.17 0.04 30.28
N THR A 68 -5.92 0.28 29.93
CA THR A 68 -5.51 1.50 29.22
C THR A 68 -5.65 1.27 27.72
N THR A 69 -6.44 2.11 27.03
CA THR A 69 -6.52 2.08 25.56
C THR A 69 -5.63 3.20 25.02
N THR A 70 -4.55 2.83 24.34
CA THR A 70 -3.76 3.80 23.55
C THR A 70 -4.42 3.98 22.18
N TYR A 71 -4.38 5.21 21.67
CA TYR A 71 -4.95 5.56 20.38
C TYR A 71 -3.85 6.02 19.44
N GLN A 72 -3.89 5.53 18.20
CA GLN A 72 -3.11 6.06 17.10
C GLN A 72 -3.99 7.01 16.29
N THR A 73 -3.55 8.25 16.10
CA THR A 73 -4.28 9.23 15.29
C THR A 73 -3.93 9.03 13.82
N LEU A 74 -4.95 8.81 12.99
CA LEU A 74 -4.87 8.81 11.54
C LEU A 74 -5.44 10.13 11.01
N THR A 75 -4.56 11.03 10.59
CA THR A 75 -4.96 12.29 9.96
C THR A 75 -5.26 12.04 8.48
N ILE A 76 -6.40 12.52 8.00
CA ILE A 76 -6.80 12.38 6.61
C ILE A 76 -6.04 13.44 5.79
N ASN A 77 -5.02 13.02 5.05
CA ASN A 77 -4.04 13.91 4.44
C ASN A 77 -3.86 13.73 2.92
N LYS A 78 -4.51 12.73 2.31
CA LYS A 78 -4.52 12.58 0.86
C LYS A 78 -5.80 13.17 0.30
N ASP A 79 -5.64 14.05 -0.67
CA ASP A 79 -6.73 14.69 -1.41
C ASP A 79 -6.38 14.63 -2.89
N LYS A 80 -7.09 13.77 -3.63
CA LYS A 80 -6.88 13.50 -5.05
C LYS A 80 -8.15 13.79 -5.81
N ALA A 81 -8.04 14.49 -6.93
CA ALA A 81 -9.19 14.83 -7.76
C ALA A 81 -8.88 14.56 -9.24
N VAL A 82 -9.93 14.28 -9.99
CA VAL A 82 -9.92 14.24 -11.45
C VAL A 82 -10.90 15.29 -11.97
N GLY A 83 -10.52 15.96 -13.05
CA GLY A 83 -11.34 16.97 -13.71
C GLY A 83 -10.95 17.07 -15.17
N GLU A 84 -11.80 16.56 -16.05
CA GLU A 84 -11.60 16.58 -17.51
C GLU A 84 -12.82 17.25 -18.16
N ILE A 85 -12.57 18.27 -18.98
CA ILE A 85 -13.61 18.94 -19.77
C ILE A 85 -13.71 18.21 -21.11
N ILE A 86 -14.94 17.90 -21.51
CA ILE A 86 -15.26 17.29 -22.80
C ILE A 86 -16.12 18.29 -23.56
N ASP A 87 -15.66 18.70 -24.75
CA ASP A 87 -16.45 19.58 -25.61
C ASP A 87 -17.67 18.85 -26.19
N GLY A 88 -18.79 19.54 -26.33
CA GLY A 88 -20.04 18.96 -26.83
C GLY A 88 -19.97 18.52 -28.27
N TYR A 89 -19.25 19.26 -29.12
CA TYR A 89 -19.05 18.89 -30.53
C TYR A 89 -18.20 17.62 -30.62
N ASP A 90 -17.11 17.52 -29.87
CA ASP A 90 -16.26 16.32 -29.87
C ASP A 90 -16.97 15.09 -29.27
N ALA A 91 -17.81 15.30 -28.26
CA ALA A 91 -18.63 14.23 -27.68
C ALA A 91 -19.63 13.64 -28.69
N GLU A 92 -20.19 14.46 -29.59
CA GLU A 92 -21.15 14.03 -30.62
C GLU A 92 -20.49 13.61 -31.95
N ALA A 93 -19.37 14.21 -32.32
CA ALA A 93 -18.69 13.98 -33.60
C ALA A 93 -17.83 12.72 -33.62
N VAL A 94 -17.39 12.23 -32.45
CA VAL A 94 -16.61 11.00 -32.36
C VAL A 94 -17.55 9.77 -32.39
N PRO A 95 -17.36 8.79 -33.30
CA PRO A 95 -18.27 7.64 -33.47
C PRO A 95 -18.32 6.63 -32.30
N ALA A 96 -17.79 6.98 -31.13
CA ALA A 96 -17.70 6.15 -29.94
C ALA A 96 -18.23 6.94 -28.74
N ASN A 97 -18.72 6.25 -27.70
CA ASN A 97 -19.21 6.86 -26.46
C ASN A 97 -18.06 7.50 -25.64
N LEU A 98 -17.44 8.55 -26.19
CA LEU A 98 -16.25 9.23 -25.67
C LEU A 98 -16.43 9.62 -24.21
N VAL A 99 -17.62 10.13 -23.88
CA VAL A 99 -18.01 10.53 -22.52
C VAL A 99 -17.95 9.35 -21.54
N ALA A 100 -18.45 8.18 -21.94
CA ALA A 100 -18.42 6.98 -21.10
C ALA A 100 -16.99 6.46 -20.93
N ASP A 101 -16.18 6.49 -22.00
CA ASP A 101 -14.78 6.07 -21.94
C ASP A 101 -13.93 6.98 -21.05
N ARG A 102 -14.15 8.30 -21.13
CA ARG A 102 -13.48 9.27 -20.24
C ARG A 102 -13.90 9.08 -18.79
N LEU A 103 -15.19 8.83 -18.54
CA LEU A 103 -15.72 8.56 -17.20
C LEU A 103 -15.08 7.31 -16.58
N ASP A 104 -15.01 6.20 -17.33
CA ASP A 104 -14.38 4.97 -16.87
C ASP A 104 -12.86 5.16 -16.67
N SER A 105 -12.18 5.90 -17.55
CA SER A 105 -10.76 6.25 -17.43
C SER A 105 -10.45 7.10 -16.18
N ALA A 106 -11.30 8.09 -15.89
CA ALA A 106 -11.20 8.94 -14.71
C ALA A 106 -11.35 8.12 -13.41
N GLY A 107 -12.31 7.18 -13.39
CA GLY A 107 -12.45 6.20 -12.31
C GLY A 107 -11.17 5.38 -12.15
N TYR A 108 -10.73 4.70 -13.20
CA TYR A 108 -9.55 3.84 -13.16
C TYR A 108 -8.29 4.57 -12.66
N SER A 109 -8.07 5.81 -13.11
CA SER A 109 -6.91 6.61 -12.72
C SER A 109 -6.90 6.96 -11.23
N LEU A 110 -8.07 7.28 -10.66
CA LEU A 110 -8.21 7.51 -9.21
C LEU A 110 -8.00 6.22 -8.43
N ALA A 111 -8.55 5.09 -8.87
CA ALA A 111 -8.33 3.79 -8.23
C ALA A 111 -6.85 3.44 -8.19
N LYS A 112 -6.17 3.52 -9.33
CA LYS A 112 -4.72 3.24 -9.42
C LYS A 112 -3.91 4.12 -8.46
N THR A 113 -4.26 5.39 -8.33
CA THR A 113 -3.58 6.31 -7.39
C THR A 113 -3.76 5.87 -5.94
N VAL A 114 -4.99 5.48 -5.55
CA VAL A 114 -5.28 4.96 -4.20
C VAL A 114 -4.51 3.67 -3.93
N ASP A 115 -4.40 2.76 -4.90
CA ASP A 115 -3.61 1.54 -4.76
C ASP A 115 -2.12 1.82 -4.60
N THR A 116 -1.54 2.72 -5.41
CA THR A 116 -0.13 3.10 -5.27
C THR A 116 0.16 3.76 -3.93
N ASP A 117 -0.72 4.64 -3.44
CA ASP A 117 -0.62 5.24 -2.11
C ASP A 117 -0.80 4.21 -0.98
N GLY A 118 -1.60 3.16 -1.20
CA GLY A 118 -1.77 2.04 -0.28
C GLY A 118 -0.53 1.16 -0.19
N ALA A 119 0.01 0.72 -1.33
CA ALA A 119 1.23 -0.09 -1.42
C ALA A 119 2.43 0.65 -0.80
N THR A 120 2.66 1.90 -1.23
CA THR A 120 2.77 3.04 -0.31
C THR A 120 3.12 2.78 1.15
N VAL A 121 2.06 2.87 1.93
CA VAL A 121 2.03 2.73 3.38
C VAL A 121 2.33 1.30 3.82
N LEU A 122 1.88 0.27 3.11
CA LEU A 122 2.16 -1.13 3.47
C LEU A 122 3.68 -1.42 3.46
N LEU A 123 4.39 -0.93 2.45
CA LEU A 123 5.83 -1.12 2.32
C LEU A 123 6.61 -0.33 3.38
N ALA A 124 6.16 0.88 3.71
CA ALA A 124 6.82 1.74 4.69
C ALA A 124 6.60 1.31 6.14
N GLU A 125 5.41 0.82 6.48
CA GLU A 125 5.02 0.52 7.86
C GLU A 125 4.95 -0.98 8.17
N GLY A 126 5.06 -1.84 7.16
CA GLY A 126 5.17 -3.29 7.33
C GLY A 126 6.56 -3.73 7.76
N THR A 127 6.66 -4.98 8.24
CA THR A 127 7.94 -5.59 8.63
C THR A 127 8.65 -6.11 7.39
N ALA A 128 9.89 -5.66 7.16
CA ALA A 128 10.74 -6.22 6.11
C ALA A 128 11.17 -7.66 6.47
N TYR A 129 10.97 -8.58 5.53
CA TYR A 129 11.39 -9.97 5.61
C TYR A 129 12.35 -10.27 4.47
N ASN A 130 13.63 -10.44 4.79
CA ASN A 130 14.69 -10.53 3.80
C ASN A 130 15.08 -11.99 3.57
N ALA A 131 14.95 -12.45 2.32
CA ALA A 131 15.46 -13.71 1.84
C ALA A 131 16.69 -13.48 0.95
N ALA A 132 17.66 -14.40 0.99
CA ALA A 132 18.89 -14.26 0.21
C ALA A 132 18.64 -14.38 -1.30
N SER A 133 17.85 -15.37 -1.71
CA SER A 133 17.44 -15.62 -3.07
C SER A 133 16.16 -16.44 -3.07
N VAL A 134 15.36 -16.31 -4.12
CA VAL A 134 14.19 -17.17 -4.34
C VAL A 134 14.15 -17.61 -5.79
N ASP A 135 13.74 -18.85 -6.01
CA ASP A 135 13.46 -19.43 -7.30
C ASP A 135 12.16 -20.25 -7.23
N ALA A 136 11.75 -20.84 -8.36
CA ALA A 136 10.52 -21.63 -8.42
C ALA A 136 10.49 -22.84 -7.46
N SER A 137 11.64 -23.37 -7.05
CA SER A 137 11.71 -24.52 -6.13
C SER A 137 11.63 -24.12 -4.65
N SER A 138 12.03 -22.88 -4.33
CA SER A 138 12.10 -22.34 -2.96
C SER A 138 10.98 -21.35 -2.63
N ALA A 139 10.20 -20.91 -3.63
CA ALA A 139 9.12 -19.94 -3.46
C ALA A 139 8.06 -20.42 -2.44
N TYR A 140 7.68 -21.70 -2.48
CA TYR A 140 6.71 -22.26 -1.54
C TYR A 140 7.23 -22.26 -0.09
N ASP A 141 8.47 -22.71 0.12
CA ASP A 141 9.09 -22.75 1.44
C ASP A 141 9.18 -21.36 2.05
N LEU A 142 9.51 -20.34 1.24
CA LEU A 142 9.52 -18.95 1.66
C LEU A 142 8.13 -18.48 2.15
N ILE A 143 7.05 -18.85 1.44
CA ILE A 143 5.68 -18.52 1.87
C ILE A 143 5.34 -19.21 3.20
N VAL A 144 5.72 -20.48 3.36
CA VAL A 144 5.50 -21.24 4.62
C VAL A 144 6.27 -20.62 5.79
N ASP A 145 7.47 -20.12 5.54
CA ASP A 145 8.28 -19.44 6.55
C ASP A 145 7.68 -18.12 7.01
N VAL A 146 7.20 -17.32 6.07
CA VAL A 146 6.47 -16.08 6.36
C VAL A 146 5.16 -16.38 7.10
N ARG A 147 4.42 -17.41 6.68
CA ARG A 147 3.23 -17.90 7.39
C ARG A 147 3.53 -18.25 8.85
N ARG A 148 4.64 -18.93 9.10
CA ARG A 148 5.10 -19.32 10.42
C ARG A 148 5.46 -18.09 11.25
N ALA A 149 6.16 -17.11 10.68
CA ALA A 149 6.47 -15.84 11.35
C ALA A 149 5.19 -15.08 11.75
N MET A 150 4.21 -14.95 10.84
CA MET A 150 2.92 -14.31 11.14
C MET A 150 2.13 -15.05 12.23
N SER A 151 2.17 -16.39 12.22
CA SER A 151 1.47 -17.19 13.23
C SER A 151 2.12 -17.05 14.61
N LYS A 152 3.45 -16.98 14.68
CA LYS A 152 4.19 -16.66 15.93
C LYS A 152 3.91 -15.24 16.43
N ALA A 153 3.51 -14.33 15.54
CA ALA A 153 3.08 -12.98 15.90
C ALA A 153 1.60 -12.89 16.31
N ASN A 154 0.89 -14.03 16.46
CA ASN A 154 -0.54 -14.09 16.77
C ASN A 154 -1.43 -13.36 15.76
N VAL A 155 -1.05 -13.38 14.48
CA VAL A 155 -1.93 -12.90 13.39
C VAL A 155 -2.98 -13.98 13.11
N PRO A 156 -4.29 -13.67 13.03
CA PRO A 156 -5.32 -14.63 12.68
C PRO A 156 -5.00 -15.35 11.36
N THR A 157 -5.35 -16.64 11.28
CA THR A 157 -5.08 -17.49 10.12
C THR A 157 -6.10 -17.29 9.00
N GLU A 158 -7.36 -17.04 9.36
CA GLU A 158 -8.43 -16.76 8.41
C GLU A 158 -8.29 -15.35 7.84
N GLY A 159 -8.55 -15.18 6.54
CA GLY A 159 -8.50 -13.86 5.90
C GLY A 159 -7.11 -13.33 5.56
N ARG A 160 -6.04 -14.13 5.70
CA ARG A 160 -4.70 -13.70 5.26
C ARG A 160 -4.64 -13.60 3.73
N TYR A 161 -3.98 -12.56 3.24
CA TYR A 161 -3.74 -12.34 1.82
C TYR A 161 -2.24 -12.36 1.50
N LEU A 162 -1.93 -12.63 0.24
CA LEU A 162 -0.61 -12.49 -0.35
C LEU A 162 -0.74 -11.69 -1.64
N LEU A 163 -0.12 -10.52 -1.67
CA LEU A 163 0.02 -9.69 -2.87
C LEU A 163 1.33 -10.14 -3.54
N ALA A 164 1.26 -10.83 -4.67
CA ALA A 164 2.43 -11.31 -5.42
C ALA A 164 2.77 -10.35 -6.57
N THR A 165 4.05 -9.98 -6.71
CA THR A 165 4.49 -9.26 -7.91
C THR A 165 4.38 -10.17 -9.13
N PRO A 166 4.26 -9.63 -10.36
CA PRO A 166 4.10 -10.46 -11.56
C PRO A 166 5.24 -11.48 -11.74
N ASP A 167 6.47 -11.08 -11.41
CA ASP A 167 7.65 -11.95 -11.46
C ASP A 167 7.56 -13.11 -10.46
N PHE A 168 7.17 -12.84 -9.21
CA PHE A 168 7.00 -13.88 -8.21
C PHE A 168 5.80 -14.77 -8.52
N TYR A 169 4.70 -14.20 -9.00
CA TYR A 169 3.52 -14.94 -9.43
C TYR A 169 3.83 -15.89 -10.58
N ALA A 170 4.65 -15.46 -11.55
CA ALA A 170 5.13 -16.34 -12.61
C ALA A 170 6.01 -17.50 -12.09
N MET A 171 6.71 -17.33 -10.97
CA MET A 171 7.39 -18.43 -10.27
C MET A 171 6.38 -19.38 -9.61
N LEU A 172 5.34 -18.85 -8.96
CA LEU A 172 4.27 -19.65 -8.35
C LEU A 172 3.48 -20.49 -9.36
N LEU A 173 3.23 -19.97 -10.56
CA LEU A 173 2.56 -20.72 -11.63
C LEU A 173 3.36 -21.94 -12.12
N LYS A 174 4.68 -21.97 -11.85
CA LYS A 174 5.53 -23.12 -12.16
C LYS A 174 5.48 -24.18 -11.06
N ASP A 175 5.02 -23.84 -9.86
CA ASP A 175 4.75 -24.78 -8.78
C ASP A 175 3.40 -25.48 -9.04
N LYS A 176 3.49 -26.72 -9.52
CA LYS A 176 2.32 -27.52 -9.90
C LYS A 176 1.68 -28.26 -8.72
N ASP A 177 2.35 -28.30 -7.58
CA ASP A 177 1.99 -29.19 -6.48
C ASP A 177 1.26 -28.44 -5.36
N HIS A 178 1.62 -27.17 -5.11
CA HIS A 178 1.13 -26.43 -3.94
C HIS A 178 0.25 -25.22 -4.26
N PHE A 179 0.28 -24.71 -5.49
CA PHE A 179 -0.51 -23.57 -5.90
C PHE A 179 -1.90 -23.99 -6.41
N VAL A 180 -2.96 -23.59 -5.72
CA VAL A 180 -4.34 -23.79 -6.18
C VAL A 180 -4.76 -22.57 -6.99
N GLY A 181 -4.83 -22.72 -8.31
CA GLY A 181 -5.25 -21.66 -9.23
C GLY A 181 -6.73 -21.26 -9.10
N ALA A 182 -7.10 -20.17 -9.77
CA ALA A 182 -8.41 -19.53 -9.68
C ALA A 182 -9.61 -20.48 -9.89
N SER A 183 -9.49 -21.50 -10.75
CA SER A 183 -10.57 -22.49 -10.99
C SER A 183 -10.93 -23.31 -9.76
N GLY A 184 -9.97 -23.54 -8.84
CA GLY A 184 -10.17 -24.26 -7.58
C GLY A 184 -10.67 -23.38 -6.42
N LEU A 185 -10.89 -22.07 -6.65
CA LEU A 185 -11.42 -21.16 -5.65
C LEU A 185 -12.95 -21.15 -5.64
N GLY A 186 -13.53 -20.92 -4.46
CA GLY A 186 -14.95 -20.62 -4.34
C GLY A 186 -15.30 -19.29 -5.00
N ASP A 187 -16.52 -19.16 -5.53
CA ASP A 187 -16.93 -17.99 -6.33
C ASP A 187 -16.88 -16.67 -5.55
N GLN A 188 -17.11 -16.70 -4.24
CA GLN A 188 -16.93 -15.52 -3.37
C GLN A 188 -15.49 -15.01 -3.34
N ILE A 189 -14.49 -15.91 -3.43
CA ILE A 189 -13.07 -15.54 -3.46
C ILE A 189 -12.68 -15.09 -4.87
N LYS A 190 -13.30 -15.62 -5.93
CA LYS A 190 -13.05 -15.13 -7.29
C LYS A 190 -13.54 -13.70 -7.49
N GLN A 191 -14.67 -13.34 -6.89
CA GLN A 191 -15.24 -11.99 -6.96
C GLN A 191 -14.31 -10.92 -6.35
N THR A 192 -13.41 -11.31 -5.43
CA THR A 192 -12.42 -10.37 -4.90
C THR A 192 -11.26 -10.11 -5.87
N GLY A 193 -11.14 -10.85 -6.97
CA GLY A 193 -10.03 -10.76 -7.92
C GLY A 193 -8.85 -11.67 -7.58
N ALA A 194 -9.06 -12.67 -6.71
CA ALA A 194 -8.02 -13.60 -6.33
C ALA A 194 -7.61 -14.51 -7.49
N VAL A 195 -6.30 -14.70 -7.65
CA VAL A 195 -5.72 -15.55 -8.69
C VAL A 195 -5.45 -16.97 -8.21
N GLY A 196 -5.42 -17.19 -6.89
CA GLY A 196 -5.23 -18.51 -6.30
C GLY A 196 -5.25 -18.52 -4.78
N LYS A 197 -4.95 -19.68 -4.20
CA LYS A 197 -4.73 -19.87 -2.76
C LYS A 197 -3.50 -20.75 -2.54
N ILE A 198 -2.66 -20.35 -1.59
CA ILE A 198 -1.41 -21.08 -1.26
C ILE A 198 -1.12 -20.97 0.24
N ALA A 199 -0.80 -22.08 0.90
CA ALA A 199 -0.47 -22.14 2.33
C ALA A 199 -1.47 -21.41 3.28
N GLY A 200 -2.74 -21.28 2.88
CA GLY A 200 -3.77 -20.57 3.64
C GLY A 200 -3.86 -19.06 3.36
N PHE A 201 -3.05 -18.52 2.45
CA PHE A 201 -3.18 -17.16 1.91
C PHE A 201 -4.03 -17.14 0.64
N THR A 202 -4.90 -16.16 0.53
CA THR A 202 -5.54 -15.81 -0.75
C THR A 202 -4.58 -14.94 -1.56
N VAL A 203 -4.23 -15.37 -2.78
CA VAL A 203 -3.23 -14.72 -3.63
C VAL A 203 -3.90 -13.73 -4.56
N TYR A 204 -3.34 -12.53 -4.64
CA TYR A 204 -3.68 -11.49 -5.60
C TYR A 204 -2.42 -11.06 -6.33
N GLU A 205 -2.52 -10.90 -7.64
CA GLU A 205 -1.45 -10.33 -8.44
C GLU A 205 -1.53 -8.80 -8.31
N PHE A 206 -0.43 -8.17 -7.90
CA PHE A 206 -0.32 -6.72 -7.82
C PHE A 206 0.94 -6.28 -8.56
N ASN A 207 0.82 -5.24 -9.38
CA ASN A 207 1.96 -4.71 -10.12
C ASN A 207 2.63 -3.60 -9.32
N ASP A 208 3.75 -3.92 -8.69
CA ASP A 208 4.62 -2.98 -7.98
C ASP A 208 6.07 -3.27 -8.39
N ASP A 209 6.84 -2.22 -8.62
CA ASP A 209 8.19 -2.24 -9.17
C ASP A 209 9.27 -1.95 -8.13
N THR A 210 8.92 -2.03 -6.83
CA THR A 210 9.86 -1.90 -5.72
C THR A 210 10.97 -2.95 -5.86
N ALA A 211 12.22 -2.49 -5.82
CA ALA A 211 13.39 -3.34 -6.02
C ALA A 211 13.46 -4.49 -5.00
N GLY A 212 13.59 -5.71 -5.52
CA GLY A 212 13.68 -6.93 -4.73
C GLY A 212 12.36 -7.39 -4.11
N LEU A 213 11.24 -6.67 -4.29
CA LEU A 213 9.96 -7.06 -3.71
C LEU A 213 9.40 -8.29 -4.42
N MET A 214 9.21 -9.37 -3.68
CA MET A 214 8.59 -10.60 -4.21
C MET A 214 7.09 -10.60 -3.92
N PHE A 215 6.71 -10.36 -2.66
CA PHE A 215 5.32 -10.30 -2.25
C PHE A 215 5.13 -9.56 -0.94
N ILE A 216 3.90 -9.13 -0.68
CA ILE A 216 3.45 -8.61 0.61
C ILE A 216 2.42 -9.58 1.18
N ALA A 217 2.70 -10.16 2.35
CA ALA A 217 1.76 -11.00 3.08
C ALA A 217 1.14 -10.21 4.24
N GLY A 218 -0.18 -10.27 4.39
CA GLY A 218 -0.87 -9.45 5.38
C GLY A 218 -2.22 -9.98 5.80
N HIS A 219 -2.91 -9.19 6.62
CA HIS A 219 -4.27 -9.46 7.07
C HIS A 219 -5.05 -8.13 7.19
N PRO A 220 -6.28 -8.03 6.65
CA PRO A 220 -7.01 -6.76 6.51
C PRO A 220 -7.28 -6.03 7.82
N ARG A 221 -7.52 -6.77 8.91
CA ARG A 221 -7.70 -6.22 10.27
C ARG A 221 -6.56 -5.31 10.75
N PHE A 222 -5.35 -5.43 10.21
CA PHE A 222 -4.18 -4.68 10.66
C PHE A 222 -3.72 -3.60 9.67
N ALA A 223 -4.48 -3.35 8.61
CA ALA A 223 -4.27 -2.22 7.72
C ALA A 223 -5.60 -1.49 7.53
N ALA A 224 -5.65 -0.21 7.90
CA ALA A 224 -6.85 0.59 7.84
C ALA A 224 -6.80 1.57 6.68
N ARG A 225 -7.95 1.75 6.03
CA ARG A 225 -8.22 2.80 5.07
C ARG A 225 -9.44 3.57 5.57
N VAL A 226 -9.34 4.89 5.59
CA VAL A 226 -10.45 5.76 5.95
C VAL A 226 -10.68 6.69 4.77
N LYS A 227 -11.91 6.71 4.25
CA LYS A 227 -12.36 7.65 3.22
C LYS A 227 -13.38 8.59 3.84
N GLU A 228 -13.11 9.88 3.78
CA GLU A 228 -14.07 10.92 4.18
C GLU A 228 -14.17 11.97 3.09
N PHE A 229 -15.24 12.78 3.09
CA PHE A 229 -15.44 13.92 2.18
C PHE A 229 -15.27 13.62 0.66
N SER A 230 -15.32 12.34 0.27
CA SER A 230 -15.09 11.91 -1.09
C SER A 230 -16.34 12.11 -1.94
N VAL A 231 -16.15 12.58 -3.16
CA VAL A 231 -17.19 12.79 -4.16
C VAL A 231 -16.99 11.76 -5.27
N PRO A 232 -17.95 10.86 -5.52
CA PRO A 232 -17.85 9.88 -6.59
C PRO A 232 -17.59 10.55 -7.94
N VAL A 233 -16.90 9.84 -8.83
CA VAL A 233 -16.73 10.31 -10.20
C VAL A 233 -18.09 10.38 -10.88
N LYS A 234 -18.38 11.52 -11.51
CA LYS A 234 -19.65 11.79 -12.20
C LYS A 234 -19.41 12.67 -13.42
N LEU A 235 -20.42 12.70 -14.28
CA LEU A 235 -20.52 13.62 -15.39
C LEU A 235 -21.47 14.76 -15.00
N GLU A 236 -21.08 16.00 -15.24
CA GLU A 236 -21.91 17.18 -15.03
C GLU A 236 -21.86 18.11 -16.24
N ASP A 237 -22.95 18.79 -16.55
CA ASP A 237 -22.92 19.87 -17.55
C ASP A 237 -22.00 21.00 -17.08
N LEU A 238 -21.09 21.44 -17.94
CA LEU A 238 -20.22 22.57 -17.63
C LEU A 238 -20.93 23.89 -17.97
N LYS A 239 -21.38 24.63 -16.94
CA LYS A 239 -22.11 25.90 -17.07
C LYS A 239 -21.32 27.07 -16.47
N ASP A 240 -20.07 27.23 -16.91
CA ASP A 240 -19.14 28.26 -16.41
C ASP A 240 -19.20 29.59 -17.19
N GLY A 241 -20.07 29.67 -18.20
CA GLY A 241 -20.22 30.84 -19.08
C GLY A 241 -19.09 31.02 -20.09
N LYS A 242 -18.08 30.13 -20.11
CA LYS A 242 -16.98 30.12 -21.07
C LYS A 242 -17.13 29.00 -22.08
N HIS A 243 -17.59 27.83 -21.63
CA HIS A 243 -17.80 26.66 -22.47
C HIS A 243 -19.27 26.54 -22.85
N ILE A 244 -19.54 26.27 -24.13
CA ILE A 244 -20.91 26.16 -24.68
C ILE A 244 -21.13 24.71 -25.07
N GLY A 245 -22.09 24.04 -24.43
CA GLY A 245 -22.42 22.63 -24.71
C GLY A 245 -21.39 21.61 -24.21
N ALA A 246 -20.42 22.02 -23.38
CA ALA A 246 -19.42 21.13 -22.83
C ALA A 246 -19.91 20.37 -21.58
N SER A 247 -19.32 19.20 -21.35
CA SER A 247 -19.50 18.39 -20.14
C SER A 247 -18.21 18.33 -19.33
N TRP A 248 -18.33 18.09 -18.03
CA TRP A 248 -17.22 17.97 -17.09
C TRP A 248 -17.28 16.62 -16.38
N VAL A 249 -16.27 15.78 -16.59
CA VAL A 249 -16.06 14.56 -15.81
C VAL A 249 -15.23 14.93 -14.58
N ASN A 250 -15.83 14.80 -13.39
CA ASN A 250 -15.19 15.20 -12.14
C ASN A 250 -15.37 14.19 -11.02
N GLY A 251 -14.42 14.17 -10.09
CA GLY A 251 -14.48 13.31 -8.91
C GLY A 251 -13.36 13.65 -7.92
N ARG A 252 -13.56 13.31 -6.65
CA ARG A 252 -12.61 13.59 -5.57
C ARG A 252 -12.55 12.44 -4.58
N MET A 253 -11.35 12.00 -4.23
CA MET A 253 -11.10 11.03 -3.18
C MET A 253 -10.22 11.67 -2.12
N VAL A 254 -10.76 11.71 -0.90
CA VAL A 254 -10.05 12.19 0.30
C VAL A 254 -9.92 11.00 1.25
N TYR A 255 -8.69 10.59 1.53
CA TYR A 255 -8.41 9.33 2.22
C TYR A 255 -7.11 9.34 3.00
N ALA A 256 -6.92 8.31 3.83
CA ALA A 256 -5.64 7.96 4.41
C ALA A 256 -5.52 6.43 4.58
N HIS A 257 -4.28 5.95 4.66
CA HIS A 257 -3.96 4.55 4.94
C HIS A 257 -3.06 4.47 6.17
N LYS A 258 -3.17 3.39 6.93
CA LYS A 258 -2.31 3.13 8.08
C LYS A 258 -2.15 1.65 8.36
N VAL A 259 -0.94 1.21 8.70
CA VAL A 259 -0.71 -0.11 9.28
C VAL A 259 -0.82 -0.01 10.80
N LEU A 260 -1.74 -0.77 11.37
CA LEU A 260 -2.01 -0.79 12.80
C LEU A 260 -1.00 -1.65 13.55
N ARG A 261 -0.48 -2.69 12.89
CA ARG A 261 0.47 -3.64 13.48
C ARG A 261 1.52 -4.07 12.46
N PRO A 262 2.75 -3.50 12.51
CA PRO A 262 3.81 -3.80 11.56
C PRO A 262 4.11 -5.29 11.41
N LYS A 263 4.11 -6.08 12.50
CA LYS A 263 4.39 -7.53 12.46
C LYS A 263 3.33 -8.34 11.72
N ALA A 264 2.15 -7.79 11.50
CA ALA A 264 1.06 -8.44 10.77
C ALA A 264 1.14 -8.23 9.26
N ILE A 265 2.02 -7.34 8.79
CA ILE A 265 2.30 -7.09 7.37
C ILE A 265 3.77 -7.45 7.13
N GLN A 266 4.04 -8.45 6.30
CA GLN A 266 5.38 -8.92 5.99
C GLN A 266 5.70 -8.59 4.54
N ASN A 267 6.65 -7.68 4.35
CA ASN A 267 7.13 -7.25 3.04
C ASN A 267 8.35 -8.10 2.69
N VAL A 268 8.19 -9.02 1.74
CA VAL A 268 9.19 -10.05 1.47
C VAL A 268 10.07 -9.63 0.30
N TYR A 269 11.38 -9.53 0.57
CA TYR A 269 12.36 -9.13 -0.42
C TYR A 269 13.34 -10.27 -0.74
N ALA A 270 13.58 -10.50 -2.03
CA ALA A 270 14.61 -11.40 -2.55
C ALA A 270 15.19 -10.83 -3.86
N PRO A 271 16.50 -10.54 -3.95
CA PRO A 271 17.46 -10.55 -2.84
C PRO A 271 17.04 -9.54 -1.75
N GLY A 272 17.44 -9.80 -0.51
CA GLY A 272 17.00 -9.05 0.66
C GLY A 272 17.15 -7.53 0.50
N SER A 273 16.22 -6.78 1.09
CA SER A 273 16.22 -5.32 1.06
C SER A 273 17.50 -4.77 1.65
N LEU A 274 17.90 -3.57 1.18
CA LEU A 274 18.97 -2.84 1.80
C LEU A 274 18.58 -2.57 3.28
N THR A 275 19.52 -2.72 4.20
CA THR A 275 19.28 -2.48 5.63
C THR A 275 20.12 -1.31 6.08
N ALA A 276 19.48 -0.24 6.54
CA ALA A 276 20.13 0.97 7.02
C ALA A 276 19.71 1.29 8.46
N THR A 277 20.65 1.79 9.27
CA THR A 277 20.39 2.35 10.59
C THR A 277 20.73 3.84 10.60
N LEU A 278 19.92 4.63 11.32
CA LEU A 278 20.17 6.06 11.48
C LEU A 278 20.86 6.35 12.81
N ALA A 279 21.82 7.27 12.78
CA ALA A 279 22.47 7.85 13.94
C ALA A 279 22.47 9.39 13.84
N LYS A 280 22.60 10.08 14.96
CA LYS A 280 22.70 11.54 14.97
C LYS A 280 23.89 12.00 14.13
N GLY A 281 23.69 12.99 13.27
CA GLY A 281 24.77 13.65 12.56
C GLY A 281 25.64 14.49 13.49
N SER A 282 26.57 15.25 12.91
CA SER A 282 27.38 16.21 13.65
C SER A 282 26.72 17.59 13.72
N ALA A 283 26.07 18.01 12.62
CA ALA A 283 25.33 19.27 12.50
C ALA A 283 23.86 19.16 12.96
N GLU A 284 23.30 20.29 13.40
CA GLU A 284 21.88 20.37 13.79
C GLU A 284 20.96 20.06 12.60
N GLY A 285 19.90 19.27 12.83
CA GLY A 285 18.98 18.88 11.77
C GLY A 285 19.52 17.84 10.79
N THR A 286 20.65 17.17 11.11
CA THR A 286 21.20 16.10 10.26
C THR A 286 21.17 14.72 10.92
N THR A 287 21.14 13.69 10.06
CA THR A 287 21.26 12.28 10.43
C THR A 287 22.29 11.60 9.53
N ILE A 288 22.87 10.50 10.01
CA ILE A 288 23.81 9.66 9.25
C ILE A 288 23.19 8.27 9.09
N ALA A 289 23.13 7.79 7.85
CA ALA A 289 22.67 6.44 7.54
C ALA A 289 23.84 5.48 7.36
N THR A 290 23.80 4.36 8.08
CA THR A 290 24.78 3.27 7.99
C THR A 290 24.13 2.05 7.37
N ILE A 291 24.61 1.65 6.19
CA ILE A 291 24.19 0.43 5.51
C ILE A 291 24.88 -0.77 6.15
N SER A 292 24.10 -1.78 6.52
CA SER A 292 24.54 -2.93 7.31
C SER A 292 24.32 -4.29 6.62
N ALA A 293 23.38 -4.39 5.69
CA ALA A 293 23.09 -5.63 4.94
C ALA A 293 22.29 -5.35 3.66
N GLY A 294 22.12 -6.38 2.82
CA GLY A 294 21.26 -6.33 1.62
C GLY A 294 21.85 -5.56 0.45
N ASN A 295 23.16 -5.32 0.46
CA ASN A 295 23.88 -4.60 -0.59
C ASN A 295 24.61 -5.56 -1.53
N THR A 296 24.56 -5.26 -2.82
CA THR A 296 25.44 -5.79 -3.85
C THR A 296 26.45 -4.70 -4.19
N GLY A 297 27.60 -4.70 -3.50
CA GLY A 297 28.64 -3.67 -3.62
C GLY A 297 28.50 -2.52 -2.62
N THR A 298 29.16 -1.39 -2.87
CA THR A 298 29.31 -0.28 -1.89
C THR A 298 28.87 1.09 -2.43
N THR A 299 28.26 1.13 -3.61
CA THR A 299 27.76 2.37 -4.21
C THR A 299 26.32 2.62 -3.78
N TYR A 300 26.07 3.77 -3.17
CA TYR A 300 24.75 4.15 -2.68
C TYR A 300 24.37 5.57 -3.09
N ALA A 301 23.07 5.82 -3.20
CA ALA A 301 22.52 7.15 -3.39
C ALA A 301 21.21 7.31 -2.61
N TYR A 302 20.82 8.53 -2.25
CA TYR A 302 19.62 8.79 -1.46
C TYR A 302 18.77 9.94 -2.01
N LYS A 303 17.49 9.93 -1.63
CA LYS A 303 16.54 11.03 -1.77
C LYS A 303 15.74 11.17 -0.49
N VAL A 304 15.43 12.42 -0.12
CA VAL A 304 14.53 12.72 1.01
C VAL A 304 13.15 13.04 0.44
N ASN A 305 12.12 12.39 0.96
CA ASN A 305 10.72 12.53 0.56
C ASN A 305 10.51 12.51 -0.98
N PRO A 306 11.00 11.46 -1.68
CA PRO A 306 10.85 11.41 -3.13
C PRO A 306 9.36 11.34 -3.52
N THR A 307 9.00 12.04 -4.62
CA THR A 307 7.63 12.06 -5.15
C THR A 307 7.27 10.77 -5.90
N ALA A 308 8.28 9.98 -6.29
CA ALA A 308 8.16 8.68 -6.92
C ALA A 308 9.25 7.76 -6.38
N ARG A 309 8.94 6.48 -6.22
CA ARG A 309 9.87 5.49 -5.68
C ARG A 309 10.96 5.11 -6.68
N ALA A 310 12.11 4.69 -6.16
CA ALA A 310 13.13 4.02 -6.93
C ALA A 310 12.61 2.69 -7.49
N THR A 311 12.86 2.43 -8.76
CA THR A 311 12.41 1.21 -9.43
C THR A 311 13.57 0.26 -9.67
N TYR A 312 13.32 -1.05 -9.70
CA TYR A 312 14.37 -2.01 -10.03
C TYR A 312 14.96 -1.74 -11.42
N ASN A 313 16.28 -1.89 -11.56
CA ASN A 313 17.01 -1.59 -12.79
C ASN A 313 16.96 -0.12 -13.26
N GLN A 314 16.35 0.79 -12.48
CA GLN A 314 16.42 2.22 -12.76
C GLN A 314 17.88 2.65 -12.86
N THR A 315 18.23 3.38 -13.92
CA THR A 315 19.60 3.89 -14.07
C THR A 315 19.89 4.94 -13.02
N SER A 316 21.14 5.03 -12.58
CA SER A 316 21.58 6.07 -11.62
C SER A 316 21.27 7.48 -12.12
N SER A 317 21.31 7.70 -13.45
CA SER A 317 20.95 8.97 -14.09
C SER A 317 19.46 9.29 -13.96
N SER A 318 18.57 8.31 -14.18
CA SER A 318 17.13 8.49 -14.00
C SER A 318 16.75 8.60 -12.53
N TYR A 319 17.40 7.82 -11.66
CA TYR A 319 17.21 7.91 -10.22
C TYR A 319 17.61 9.27 -9.67
N SER A 320 18.63 9.93 -10.21
CA SER A 320 19.00 11.33 -9.89
C SER A 320 19.12 11.64 -8.38
N GLY A 321 19.59 10.69 -7.57
CA GLY A 321 19.80 10.85 -6.12
C GLY A 321 21.18 11.40 -5.76
N THR A 322 21.33 11.86 -4.52
CA THR A 322 22.61 12.33 -3.97
C THR A 322 23.47 11.15 -3.54
N ALA A 323 24.77 11.17 -3.83
CA ALA A 323 25.68 10.10 -3.42
C ALA A 323 25.72 9.93 -1.90
N LEU A 324 25.71 8.67 -1.45
CA LEU A 324 25.76 8.30 -0.04
C LEU A 324 27.01 7.48 0.24
N THR A 325 27.81 7.92 1.21
CA THR A 325 28.86 7.13 1.83
C THR A 325 28.35 6.60 3.16
N SER A 326 28.24 5.28 3.26
CA SER A 326 27.69 4.59 4.44
C SER A 326 28.42 5.01 5.71
N GLY A 327 27.67 5.45 6.72
CA GLY A 327 28.20 5.82 8.04
C GLY A 327 28.93 7.16 8.12
N THR A 328 28.98 7.94 7.04
CA THR A 328 29.70 9.23 7.03
C THR A 328 28.92 10.39 6.40
N THR A 329 28.10 10.14 5.38
CA THR A 329 27.32 11.21 4.74
C THR A 329 26.25 11.75 5.69
N GLU A 330 26.29 13.06 5.95
CA GLU A 330 25.23 13.77 6.66
C GLU A 330 24.07 14.09 5.72
N ILE A 331 22.86 13.76 6.17
CA ILE A 331 21.62 13.96 5.45
C ILE A 331 20.78 14.97 6.24
N ALA A 332 20.41 16.08 5.61
CA ALA A 332 19.50 17.06 6.21
C ALA A 332 18.06 16.54 6.19
N VAL A 333 17.41 16.50 7.35
CA VAL A 333 16.06 15.94 7.52
C VAL A 333 15.29 16.63 8.64
N SER A 334 13.96 16.61 8.53
CA SER A 334 13.02 16.92 9.60
C SER A 334 12.42 15.65 10.20
N VAL A 335 11.87 15.76 11.41
CA VAL A 335 11.17 14.63 12.07
C VAL A 335 10.00 14.17 11.20
N GLY A 336 9.99 12.88 10.86
CA GLY A 336 8.96 12.26 10.01
C GLY A 336 9.31 12.18 8.53
N ASP A 337 10.42 12.79 8.09
CA ASP A 337 10.89 12.65 6.71
C ASP A 337 11.28 11.21 6.39
N VAL A 338 10.96 10.75 5.18
CA VAL A 338 11.33 9.44 4.67
C VAL A 338 12.56 9.57 3.79
N ILE A 339 13.64 8.89 4.16
CA ILE A 339 14.86 8.81 3.37
C ILE A 339 14.80 7.51 2.55
N GLU A 340 14.73 7.65 1.23
CA GLU A 340 14.92 6.54 0.29
C GLU A 340 16.40 6.39 -0.02
N ILE A 341 16.99 5.22 0.26
CA ILE A 341 18.39 4.91 -0.04
C ILE A 341 18.44 3.72 -0.99
N VAL A 342 19.13 3.88 -2.11
CA VAL A 342 19.34 2.83 -3.11
C VAL A 342 20.78 2.34 -3.08
N ASN A 343 20.96 1.03 -3.32
CA ASN A 343 22.23 0.45 -3.68
C ASN A 343 22.30 0.30 -5.21
N LEU A 344 23.39 0.79 -5.79
CA LEU A 344 23.65 0.77 -7.22
C LEU A 344 24.69 -0.31 -7.53
N SER A 345 24.39 -1.16 -8.50
CA SER A 345 25.34 -2.09 -9.12
C SER A 345 25.28 -1.92 -10.63
N SER A 346 26.44 -1.83 -11.28
CA SER A 346 26.54 -1.54 -12.72
C SER A 346 25.68 -0.34 -13.16
N SER A 347 25.66 0.72 -12.34
CA SER A 347 24.88 1.96 -12.55
C SER A 347 23.35 1.77 -12.56
N LYS A 348 22.84 0.69 -11.98
CA LYS A 348 21.41 0.40 -11.85
C LYS A 348 21.02 0.14 -10.40
N VAL A 349 19.81 0.54 -10.02
CA VAL A 349 19.22 0.24 -8.71
C VAL A 349 19.00 -1.26 -8.59
N VAL A 350 19.63 -1.88 -7.59
CA VAL A 350 19.52 -3.32 -7.31
C VAL A 350 18.86 -3.63 -5.98
N ALA A 351 18.93 -2.72 -5.02
CA ALA A 351 18.24 -2.82 -3.74
C ALA A 351 17.89 -1.42 -3.22
N VAL A 352 16.83 -1.33 -2.42
CA VAL A 352 16.35 -0.08 -1.82
C VAL A 352 16.00 -0.29 -0.35
N THR A 353 16.06 0.78 0.43
CA THR A 353 15.53 0.85 1.79
C THR A 353 14.91 2.22 2.05
N TYR A 354 13.95 2.24 2.95
CA TYR A 354 13.26 3.44 3.39
C TYR A 354 13.44 3.58 4.89
N VAL A 355 13.93 4.72 5.34
CA VAL A 355 14.16 4.97 6.76
C VAL A 355 13.52 6.29 7.14
N THR A 356 12.64 6.27 8.13
CA THR A 356 12.00 7.49 8.64
C THR A 356 12.90 8.15 9.68
N ALA A 357 13.14 9.45 9.53
CA ALA A 357 13.92 10.24 10.46
C ALA A 357 13.12 10.47 11.76
N ALA A 358 13.47 9.73 12.82
CA ALA A 358 12.90 9.89 14.15
C ALA A 358 13.63 10.98 14.94
N ALA A 359 12.94 11.67 15.85
CA ALA A 359 13.50 12.78 16.63
C ALA A 359 14.75 12.42 17.43
N ASP A 360 14.87 11.17 17.90
CA ASP A 360 16.04 10.68 18.64
C ASP A 360 17.25 10.39 17.74
N LYS A 361 17.05 10.33 16.41
CA LYS A 361 18.09 10.05 15.39
C LYS A 361 18.57 11.29 14.64
N ILE A 362 17.99 12.45 14.94
CA ILE A 362 18.42 13.75 14.42
C ILE A 362 19.23 14.44 15.52
N LYS A 363 20.28 15.17 15.13
CA LYS A 363 21.09 15.94 16.08
C LYS A 363 20.24 16.92 16.87
#